data_AF-A0A1G5IJ80-F1
#
_entry.id   AF-A0A1G5IJ80-F1
#
_cell.length_a   1.000
_cell.length_b   1.000
_cell.length_c   1.000
_cell.angle_alpha   90.00
_cell.angle_beta   90.00
_cell.angle_gamma   90.00
#
_symmetry.space_group_name_H-M   'P 1'
#
loop_
_entity.id
_entity.type
_entity.pdbx_description
1 polymer ?
#
loop_
_entity_poly.entity_id
_entity_poly.type
_entity_poly.pdbx_seq_one_letter_code
_entity_poly.pdbx_strand_id
1 'polypeptide(L)'
;MMKSLARMGLSVCFLLLFLMAPCLYAEEPPQPPASPSAVSQAIEKAPMTDIHDIAPPLFTGLSSGAKKAMLYGGIALGVVLLVLVGLWLWFRRKQGPKKAPEIYQPPDVLALMALDRIETLMSQDGKAFYFELSEAAKHYLKGRFGLNAPEMTAEELLPRLTGLPVTPDQKKTVSTLFAHAEPVKFAGLTPDANTMAEDFSAIRSFVTETAPVAESGEVK
;
A
#
# COMPACT_ATOMS: atom_id res chain seq x y z
N MET A 1 19.05 -15.89 -2.89
CA MET A 1 19.36 -14.55 -2.32
C MET A 1 18.36 -14.02 -1.27
N MET A 2 17.37 -14.81 -0.80
CA MET A 2 16.29 -14.29 0.08
C MET A 2 16.48 -14.51 1.59
N LYS A 3 17.60 -15.10 2.05
CA LYS A 3 17.84 -15.38 3.48
C LYS A 3 18.68 -14.31 4.22
N SER A 4 19.16 -13.27 3.52
CA SER A 4 20.05 -12.25 4.12
C SER A 4 19.29 -11.10 4.81
N LEU A 5 18.09 -10.76 4.33
CA LEU A 5 17.35 -9.57 4.80
C LEU A 5 16.74 -9.73 6.20
N ALA A 6 16.44 -10.95 6.65
CA ALA A 6 15.87 -11.20 7.97
C ALA A 6 16.92 -11.08 9.11
N ARG A 7 18.22 -11.15 8.79
CA ARG A 7 19.30 -11.02 9.78
C ARG A 7 19.65 -9.57 10.12
N MET A 8 19.30 -8.62 9.26
CA MET A 8 19.67 -7.21 9.43
C MET A 8 18.73 -6.44 10.37
N GLY A 9 17.47 -6.87 10.51
CA GLY A 9 16.51 -6.29 11.46
C GLY A 9 16.79 -6.67 12.93
N LEU A 10 17.36 -7.86 13.16
CA LEU A 10 17.69 -8.32 14.51
C LEU A 10 18.95 -7.64 15.08
N SER A 11 19.85 -7.16 14.21
CA SER A 11 21.11 -6.53 14.61
C SER A 11 20.95 -5.08 15.09
N VAL A 12 19.92 -4.36 14.64
CA VAL A 12 19.67 -2.97 15.06
C VAL A 12 18.97 -2.91 16.42
N CYS A 13 18.23 -3.97 16.79
CA CYS A 13 17.54 -4.07 18.07
C CYS A 13 18.50 -4.38 19.24
N PHE A 14 19.62 -5.05 18.97
CA PHE A 14 20.62 -5.40 20.01
C PHE A 14 21.58 -4.26 20.36
N LEU A 15 21.79 -3.29 19.46
CA LEU A 15 22.73 -2.18 19.69
C LEU A 15 22.15 -1.06 20.59
N LEU A 16 20.84 -1.06 20.84
CA LEU A 16 20.15 -0.04 21.65
C LEU A 16 19.95 -0.43 23.13
N LEU A 17 20.34 -1.65 23.52
CA LEU A 17 20.12 -2.18 24.87
C LEU A 17 21.34 -2.05 25.82
N PHE A 18 22.45 -1.44 25.38
CA PHE A 18 23.72 -1.47 26.13
C PHE A 18 24.27 -0.11 26.62
N LEU A 19 23.51 0.98 26.52
CA LEU A 19 24.00 2.33 26.87
C LEU A 19 23.23 3.02 28.00
N MET A 20 22.60 2.25 28.89
CA MET A 20 21.99 2.75 30.13
C MET A 20 22.42 1.89 31.32
N ALA A 21 23.69 2.01 31.69
CA ALA A 21 24.18 1.62 33.00
C ALA A 21 24.59 2.87 33.79
N PRO A 22 23.70 3.46 34.61
CA PRO A 22 24.11 4.34 35.68
C PRO A 22 23.87 3.63 37.02
N CYS A 23 24.79 2.74 37.41
CA CYS A 23 24.85 2.22 38.77
C CYS A 23 26.29 1.81 39.05
N LEU A 24 27.10 2.77 39.49
CA LEU A 24 28.21 2.47 40.39
C LEU A 24 28.32 3.61 41.40
N TYR A 25 27.62 3.34 42.48
CA TYR A 25 27.73 3.93 43.80
C TYR A 25 29.21 3.96 44.20
N ALA A 26 29.76 5.14 44.43
CA ALA A 26 31.08 5.27 45.04
C ALA A 26 30.91 5.22 46.55
N GLU A 27 31.30 4.09 47.14
CA GLU A 27 31.33 3.85 48.58
C GLU A 27 32.45 4.70 49.20
N GLU A 28 32.11 5.52 50.20
CA GLU A 28 33.07 6.32 50.96
C GLU A 28 33.81 5.42 51.97
N PRO A 29 35.15 5.53 52.13
CA PRO A 29 35.93 4.55 52.89
C PRO A 29 35.68 4.63 54.41
N PRO A 30 35.70 3.50 55.13
CA PRO A 30 35.43 3.46 56.57
C PRO A 30 36.55 4.14 57.37
N GLN A 31 36.17 5.11 58.19
CA GLN A 31 37.05 5.68 59.22
C GLN A 31 37.10 4.74 60.45
N PRO A 32 38.27 4.55 61.08
CA PRO A 32 38.42 3.67 62.24
C PRO A 32 37.66 4.24 63.48
N PRO A 33 37.12 3.38 64.36
CA PRO A 33 36.39 3.85 65.53
C PRO A 33 37.33 4.51 66.53
N ALA A 34 37.09 5.80 66.81
CA ALA A 34 37.73 6.49 67.93
C ALA A 34 37.18 5.96 69.27
N SER A 35 38.09 5.75 70.22
CA SER A 35 37.87 5.15 71.54
C SER A 35 36.87 5.93 72.41
N PRO A 36 35.98 5.26 73.17
CA PRO A 36 34.82 5.89 73.83
C PRO A 36 35.14 6.70 75.10
N SER A 37 36.40 6.83 75.51
CA SER A 37 36.73 7.34 76.86
C SER A 37 37.02 8.84 76.97
N ALA A 38 37.04 9.61 75.88
CA ALA A 38 37.49 11.01 75.92
C ALA A 38 36.37 12.06 75.74
N VAL A 39 35.15 11.68 75.32
CA VAL A 39 34.10 12.67 74.97
C VAL A 39 33.25 13.07 76.18
N SER A 40 33.19 12.26 77.23
CA SER A 40 32.22 12.45 78.30
C SER A 40 32.59 13.50 79.37
N GLN A 41 33.78 14.11 79.31
CA GLN A 41 34.23 15.07 80.33
C GLN A 41 34.48 16.49 79.83
N ALA A 42 34.22 16.78 78.54
CA ALA A 42 34.45 18.12 77.97
C ALA A 42 33.16 18.92 77.68
N ILE A 43 31.98 18.36 77.92
CA ILE A 43 30.69 19.02 77.67
C ILE A 43 30.08 19.49 78.99
N GLU A 44 30.81 20.30 79.75
CA GLU A 44 30.21 21.07 80.84
C GLU A 44 30.85 22.47 80.87
N LYS A 45 30.06 23.46 80.43
CA LYS A 45 30.35 24.91 80.33
C LYS A 45 31.01 25.43 79.06
N ALA A 46 30.17 25.69 78.05
CA ALA A 46 30.30 26.90 77.23
C ALA A 46 28.89 27.45 76.93
N PRO A 47 28.60 28.74 77.14
CA PRO A 47 27.33 29.33 76.72
C PRO A 47 27.29 29.38 75.19
N MET A 48 26.33 28.68 74.58
CA MET A 48 26.10 28.65 73.14
C MET A 48 25.34 29.93 72.73
N THR A 49 26.05 31.04 72.59
CA THR A 49 25.49 32.33 72.16
C THR A 49 25.76 32.67 70.70
N ASP A 50 26.14 31.67 69.90
CA ASP A 50 26.44 31.85 68.47
C ASP A 50 25.62 30.88 67.62
N ILE A 51 24.29 30.96 67.77
CA ILE A 51 23.33 30.28 66.89
C ILE A 51 22.80 31.35 65.93
N HIS A 52 23.33 31.35 64.71
CA HIS A 52 22.77 32.16 63.64
C HIS A 52 21.58 31.45 62.99
N ASP A 53 20.51 32.20 62.71
CA ASP A 53 19.36 31.70 61.96
C ASP A 53 19.79 31.20 60.57
N ILE A 54 19.29 30.03 60.20
CA ILE A 54 19.53 29.41 58.91
C ILE A 54 18.56 30.05 57.91
N ALA A 55 19.08 30.66 56.84
CA ALA A 55 18.24 31.27 55.81
C ALA A 55 17.23 30.24 55.24
N PRO A 56 15.97 30.65 54.96
CA PRO A 56 14.98 29.75 54.40
C PRO A 56 15.43 29.20 53.05
N PRO A 57 15.18 27.90 52.75
CA PRO A 57 15.64 27.29 51.52
C PRO A 57 15.01 27.99 50.30
N LEU A 58 15.84 28.59 49.46
CA LEU A 58 15.40 29.15 48.19
C LEU A 58 15.22 28.01 47.19
N PHE A 59 14.03 27.91 46.60
CA PHE A 59 13.78 27.02 45.47
C PHE A 59 14.63 27.48 44.29
N THR A 60 15.85 26.94 44.18
CA THR A 60 16.62 27.06 42.95
C THR A 60 15.88 26.22 41.92
N GLY A 61 15.28 26.88 40.91
CA GLY A 61 14.48 26.19 39.88
C GLY A 61 15.28 25.08 39.17
N LEU A 62 14.63 24.36 38.24
CA LEU A 62 15.25 23.20 37.58
C LEU A 62 16.72 23.44 37.20
N SER A 63 17.60 22.57 37.70
CA SER A 63 19.03 22.67 37.47
C SER A 63 19.33 22.71 35.98
N SER A 64 20.38 23.43 35.59
CA SER A 64 20.79 23.54 34.19
C SER A 64 21.08 22.17 33.55
N GLY A 65 21.44 21.16 34.35
CA GLY A 65 21.57 19.77 33.92
C GLY A 65 20.23 19.12 33.59
N ALA A 66 19.21 19.28 34.45
CA ALA A 66 17.87 18.76 34.22
C ALA A 66 17.22 19.35 32.96
N LYS A 67 17.41 20.66 32.72
CA LYS A 67 16.92 21.32 31.49
C LYS A 67 17.56 20.74 30.23
N LYS A 68 18.88 20.50 30.25
CA LYS A 68 19.60 19.88 29.12
C LYS A 68 19.14 18.44 28.90
N ALA A 69 18.99 17.65 29.96
CA ALA A 69 18.48 16.28 29.87
C ALA A 69 17.08 16.23 29.26
N MET A 70 16.19 17.14 29.66
CA MET A 70 14.83 17.25 29.11
C MET A 70 14.84 17.65 27.63
N LEU A 71 15.74 18.55 27.21
CA LEU A 71 15.91 18.94 25.81
C LEU A 71 16.39 17.77 24.93
N TYR A 72 17.46 17.09 25.34
CA TYR A 72 17.99 15.94 24.60
C TYR A 72 17.01 14.77 24.58
N GLY A 73 16.29 14.53 25.68
CA GLY A 73 15.22 13.53 25.74
C GLY A 73 14.08 13.83 24.77
N GLY A 74 13.65 15.09 24.69
CA GLY A 74 12.64 15.53 23.72
C GLY A 74 13.08 15.36 22.27
N ILE A 75 14.32 15.71 21.95
CA ILE A 75 14.89 15.53 20.60
C ILE A 75 14.95 14.04 20.24
N ALA A 76 15.44 13.19 21.16
CA ALA A 76 15.51 11.75 20.92
C ALA A 76 14.11 11.16 20.65
N LEU A 77 13.11 11.52 21.45
CA LEU A 77 11.73 11.08 21.26
C LEU A 77 11.15 11.55 19.92
N GLY A 78 11.42 12.80 19.53
CA GLY A 78 11.01 13.36 18.25
C GLY A 78 11.58 12.58 17.06
N VAL A 79 12.87 12.22 17.11
CA VAL A 79 13.51 11.42 16.06
C VAL A 79 12.90 10.02 15.97
N VAL A 80 12.64 9.36 17.12
CA VAL A 80 12.00 8.04 17.14
C VAL A 80 10.61 8.07 16.49
N LEU A 81 9.79 9.08 16.82
CA LEU A 81 8.47 9.25 16.22
C LEU A 81 8.53 9.48 14.71
N LEU A 82 9.48 10.29 14.25
CA LEU A 82 9.65 10.60 12.82
C LEU A 82 10.03 9.33 12.03
N VAL A 83 10.92 8.51 12.58
CA VAL A 83 11.30 7.21 11.99
C VAL A 83 10.11 6.24 11.94
N LEU A 84 9.34 6.13 13.03
CA LEU A 84 8.13 5.29 13.07
C LEU A 84 7.08 5.70 12.04
N VAL A 85 6.82 7.00 11.90
CA VAL A 85 5.88 7.54 10.90
C VAL A 85 6.40 7.28 9.48
N GLY A 86 7.70 7.48 9.24
CA GLY A 86 8.33 7.20 7.94
C GLY A 86 8.21 5.72 7.53
N LEU A 87 8.49 4.81 8.47
CA LEU A 87 8.31 3.36 8.28
C LEU A 87 6.84 3.01 8.03
N TRP A 88 5.92 3.56 8.82
CA TRP A 88 4.49 3.33 8.67
C TRP A 88 3.97 3.78 7.30
N LEU A 89 4.35 4.99 6.85
CA LEU A 89 4.00 5.49 5.52
C LEU A 89 4.61 4.64 4.41
N TRP A 90 5.86 4.18 4.57
CA TRP A 90 6.53 3.32 3.60
C TRP A 90 5.86 1.95 3.47
N PHE A 91 5.49 1.32 4.59
CA PHE A 91 4.76 0.05 4.58
C PHE A 91 3.34 0.20 4.07
N ARG A 92 2.66 1.31 4.41
CA ARG A 92 1.32 1.62 3.91
C ARG A 92 1.32 1.87 2.40
N ARG A 93 2.37 2.49 1.85
CA ARG A 93 2.52 2.69 0.40
C ARG A 93 2.78 1.38 -0.37
N LYS A 94 3.33 0.36 0.29
CA LYS A 94 3.50 -0.98 -0.30
C LYS A 94 2.26 -1.87 -0.22
N GLN A 95 1.29 -1.52 0.62
CA GLN A 95 0.01 -2.20 0.69
C GLN A 95 -0.99 -1.45 -0.21
N GLY A 96 -0.83 -1.63 -1.53
CA GLY A 96 -1.91 -1.31 -2.47
C GLY A 96 -3.19 -2.05 -2.09
N PRO A 97 -4.38 -1.61 -2.57
CA PRO A 97 -5.64 -2.27 -2.24
C PRO A 97 -5.53 -3.76 -2.54
N LYS A 98 -5.65 -4.59 -1.50
CA LYS A 98 -5.77 -6.03 -1.66
C LYS A 98 -7.07 -6.25 -2.41
N LYS A 99 -7.00 -6.59 -3.71
CA LYS A 99 -8.17 -7.02 -4.49
C LYS A 99 -8.88 -8.10 -3.68
N ALA A 100 -10.17 -7.92 -3.43
CA ALA A 100 -11.02 -8.97 -2.88
C ALA A 100 -10.85 -10.24 -3.73
N PRO A 101 -11.06 -11.45 -3.17
CA PRO A 101 -11.03 -12.67 -3.98
C PRO A 101 -12.01 -12.50 -5.14
N GLU A 102 -11.46 -12.30 -6.33
CA GLU A 102 -12.20 -12.15 -7.58
C GLU A 102 -12.81 -13.52 -7.85
N ILE A 103 -14.14 -13.64 -7.68
CA ILE A 103 -14.86 -14.83 -8.13
C ILE A 103 -14.52 -14.98 -9.61
N TYR A 104 -13.81 -16.04 -9.97
CA TYR A 104 -13.43 -16.28 -11.36
C TYR A 104 -14.71 -16.49 -12.17
N GLN A 105 -15.09 -15.47 -12.92
CA GLN A 105 -16.16 -15.57 -13.89
C GLN A 105 -15.54 -15.86 -15.26
N PRO A 106 -16.06 -16.84 -16.02
CA PRO A 106 -15.58 -17.11 -17.36
C PRO A 106 -15.62 -15.84 -18.24
N PRO A 107 -14.60 -15.62 -19.09
CA PRO A 107 -14.52 -14.44 -19.96
C PRO A 107 -15.73 -14.26 -20.87
N ASP A 108 -16.29 -15.36 -21.38
CA ASP A 108 -17.49 -15.40 -22.22
C ASP A 108 -18.73 -14.92 -21.46
N VAL A 109 -18.93 -15.40 -20.23
CA VAL A 109 -20.01 -14.94 -19.35
C VAL A 109 -19.89 -13.44 -19.07
N LEU A 110 -18.69 -12.97 -18.73
CA LEU A 110 -18.44 -11.54 -18.49
C LEU A 110 -18.72 -10.68 -19.73
N ALA A 111 -18.30 -11.16 -20.91
CA ALA A 111 -18.53 -10.46 -22.16
C ALA A 111 -20.02 -10.42 -22.52
N LEU A 112 -20.74 -11.53 -22.38
CA LEU A 112 -22.19 -11.59 -22.63
C LEU A 112 -22.96 -10.67 -21.67
N MET A 113 -22.63 -10.68 -20.38
CA MET A 113 -23.22 -9.75 -19.40
C MET A 113 -22.93 -8.28 -19.73
N ALA A 114 -21.75 -7.97 -20.28
CA ALA A 114 -21.46 -6.62 -20.75
C ALA A 114 -22.30 -6.27 -21.97
N LEU A 115 -22.41 -7.17 -22.95
CA LEU A 115 -23.22 -6.98 -24.16
C LEU A 115 -24.70 -6.74 -23.85
N ASP A 116 -25.29 -7.47 -22.90
CA ASP A 116 -26.69 -7.28 -22.51
C ASP A 116 -26.95 -5.86 -21.96
N ARG A 117 -25.95 -5.22 -21.34
CA ARG A 117 -26.05 -3.81 -20.90
C ARG A 117 -25.87 -2.84 -22.06
N ILE A 118 -24.95 -3.15 -22.97
CA ILE A 118 -24.59 -2.31 -24.13
C ILE A 118 -25.75 -2.21 -25.14
N GLU A 119 -26.57 -3.26 -25.26
CA GLU A 119 -27.73 -3.27 -26.16
C GLU A 119 -28.64 -2.04 -25.95
N THR A 120 -28.81 -1.61 -24.70
CA THR A 120 -29.63 -0.44 -24.36
C THR A 120 -29.06 0.89 -24.87
N LEU A 121 -27.75 0.97 -25.13
CA LEU A 121 -27.07 2.18 -25.61
C LEU A 121 -27.29 2.42 -27.10
N MET A 122 -27.65 1.39 -27.87
CA MET A 122 -27.79 1.49 -29.32
C MET A 122 -28.80 2.55 -29.76
N SER A 123 -29.86 2.76 -28.99
CA SER A 123 -30.92 3.74 -29.25
C SER A 123 -30.69 5.09 -28.58
N GLN A 124 -29.65 5.22 -27.75
CA GLN A 124 -29.42 6.40 -26.90
C GLN A 124 -28.21 7.20 -27.36
N ASP A 125 -27.05 6.54 -27.48
CA ASP A 125 -25.78 7.19 -27.75
C ASP A 125 -24.87 6.22 -28.53
N GLY A 126 -24.81 6.43 -29.85
CA GLY A 126 -23.96 5.63 -30.73
C GLY A 126 -22.47 5.75 -30.41
N LYS A 127 -22.02 6.88 -29.85
CA LYS A 127 -20.62 7.03 -29.44
C LYS A 127 -20.34 6.20 -28.20
N ALA A 128 -21.16 6.32 -27.16
CA ALA A 128 -21.03 5.50 -25.95
C ALA A 128 -21.12 4.01 -26.27
N PHE A 129 -22.03 3.61 -27.17
CA PHE A 129 -22.15 2.25 -27.67
C PHE A 129 -20.82 1.71 -28.22
N TYR A 130 -20.14 2.43 -29.13
CA TYR A 130 -18.87 1.94 -29.70
C TYR A 130 -17.71 1.96 -28.69
N PHE A 131 -17.71 2.88 -27.72
CA PHE A 131 -16.76 2.84 -26.62
C PHE A 131 -16.93 1.53 -25.82
N GLU A 132 -18.14 1.24 -25.37
CA GLU A 132 -18.41 0.07 -24.54
C GLU A 132 -18.29 -1.25 -25.33
N LEU A 133 -18.75 -1.31 -26.58
CA LEU A 133 -18.65 -2.51 -27.41
C LEU A 133 -17.20 -2.86 -27.73
N SER A 134 -16.37 -1.86 -28.08
CA SER A 134 -14.95 -2.09 -28.33
C SER A 134 -14.19 -2.49 -27.07
N GLU A 135 -14.52 -1.93 -25.91
CA GLU A 135 -13.94 -2.35 -24.62
C GLU A 135 -14.36 -3.77 -24.24
N ALA A 136 -15.63 -4.12 -24.40
CA ALA A 136 -16.11 -5.49 -24.17
C ALA A 136 -15.36 -6.50 -25.05
N ALA A 137 -15.17 -6.20 -26.34
CA ALA A 137 -14.40 -7.04 -27.25
C ALA A 137 -12.92 -7.18 -26.81
N LYS A 138 -12.27 -6.07 -26.41
CA LYS A 138 -10.88 -6.09 -25.91
C LYS A 138 -10.74 -6.93 -24.64
N HIS A 139 -11.65 -6.75 -23.68
CA HIS A 139 -11.65 -7.52 -22.44
C HIS A 139 -11.88 -9.00 -22.69
N TYR A 140 -12.78 -9.35 -23.61
CA TYR A 140 -13.00 -10.72 -24.02
C TYR A 140 -11.74 -11.33 -24.65
N LEU A 141 -11.08 -10.61 -25.57
CA LEU A 141 -9.83 -11.08 -26.19
C LEU A 141 -8.74 -11.37 -25.14
N LYS A 142 -8.66 -10.54 -24.10
CA LYS A 142 -7.75 -10.76 -22.96
C LYS A 142 -8.10 -11.98 -22.14
N GLY A 143 -9.36 -12.10 -21.73
CA GLY A 143 -9.78 -13.22 -20.91
C GLY A 143 -9.69 -14.55 -21.67
N ARG A 144 -10.12 -14.58 -22.92
CA ARG A 144 -10.25 -15.80 -23.72
C ARG A 144 -8.94 -16.27 -24.37
N PHE A 145 -8.14 -15.33 -24.88
CA PHE A 145 -6.94 -15.65 -25.65
C PHE A 145 -5.64 -15.15 -25.01
N GLY A 146 -5.71 -14.49 -23.85
CA GLY A 146 -4.53 -13.93 -23.18
C GLY A 146 -3.91 -12.73 -23.91
N LEU A 147 -4.57 -12.18 -24.92
CA LEU A 147 -4.12 -10.99 -25.63
C LEU A 147 -4.41 -9.75 -24.78
N ASN A 148 -3.41 -9.00 -24.34
CA ASN A 148 -3.59 -7.78 -23.53
C ASN A 148 -4.19 -6.59 -24.32
N ALA A 149 -5.29 -6.84 -25.04
CA ALA A 149 -6.02 -5.92 -25.90
C ALA A 149 -6.53 -4.63 -25.21
N PRO A 150 -6.95 -4.62 -23.93
CA PRO A 150 -7.35 -3.38 -23.27
C PRO A 150 -6.24 -2.31 -23.27
N GLU A 151 -4.98 -2.73 -23.15
CA GLU A 151 -3.80 -1.86 -23.10
C GLU A 151 -3.26 -1.50 -24.49
N MET A 152 -3.87 -2.01 -25.57
CA MET A 152 -3.41 -1.80 -26.94
C MET A 152 -4.27 -0.76 -27.66
N THR A 153 -3.67 0.01 -28.55
CA THR A 153 -4.43 0.78 -29.55
C THR A 153 -5.02 -0.15 -30.61
N ALA A 154 -5.98 0.33 -31.42
CA ALA A 154 -6.52 -0.46 -32.53
C ALA A 154 -5.42 -0.88 -33.52
N GLU A 155 -4.49 0.03 -33.82
CA GLU A 155 -3.34 -0.20 -34.72
C GLU A 155 -2.40 -1.30 -34.21
N GLU A 156 -2.23 -1.40 -32.88
CA GLU A 156 -1.42 -2.45 -32.25
C GLU A 156 -2.17 -3.78 -32.13
N LEU A 157 -3.49 -3.72 -31.92
CA LEU A 157 -4.35 -4.89 -31.70
C LEU A 157 -4.58 -5.68 -33.00
N LEU A 158 -4.93 -5.01 -34.10
CA LEU A 158 -5.32 -5.68 -35.35
C LEU A 158 -4.23 -6.62 -35.92
N PRO A 159 -2.93 -6.24 -35.93
CA PRO A 159 -1.86 -7.14 -36.36
C PRO A 159 -1.67 -8.35 -35.45
N ARG A 160 -2.08 -8.29 -34.17
CA ARG A 160 -1.94 -9.39 -33.21
C ARG A 160 -3.00 -10.47 -33.39
N LEU A 161 -4.13 -10.15 -34.03
CA LEU A 161 -5.21 -11.11 -34.26
C LEU A 161 -4.79 -12.30 -35.13
N THR A 162 -3.77 -12.16 -35.99
CA THR A 162 -3.23 -13.29 -36.79
C THR A 162 -2.60 -14.39 -35.96
N GLY A 163 -2.12 -14.08 -34.76
CA GLY A 163 -1.50 -15.05 -33.86
C GLY A 163 -2.51 -15.80 -32.98
N LEU A 164 -3.80 -15.46 -33.06
CA LEU A 164 -4.83 -16.08 -32.24
C LEU A 164 -5.42 -17.32 -32.91
N PRO A 165 -5.88 -18.31 -32.13
CA PRO A 165 -6.58 -19.49 -32.65
C PRO A 165 -8.04 -19.15 -33.01
N VAL A 166 -8.22 -18.26 -33.99
CA VAL A 166 -9.51 -17.81 -34.51
C VAL A 166 -9.60 -18.02 -36.02
N THR A 167 -10.81 -18.16 -36.55
CA THR A 167 -11.01 -18.30 -38.00
C THR A 167 -10.76 -16.96 -38.73
N PRO A 168 -10.52 -16.98 -40.05
CA PRO A 168 -10.42 -15.75 -40.84
C PRO A 168 -11.65 -14.84 -40.72
N ASP A 169 -12.84 -15.43 -40.65
CA ASP A 169 -14.10 -14.69 -40.50
C ASP A 169 -14.22 -14.05 -39.12
N GLN A 170 -13.87 -14.77 -38.05
CA GLN A 170 -13.83 -14.22 -36.70
C GLN A 170 -12.82 -13.08 -36.56
N LYS A 171 -11.66 -13.19 -37.19
CA LYS A 171 -10.69 -12.10 -37.28
C LYS A 171 -11.27 -10.89 -38.02
N LYS A 172 -11.98 -11.14 -39.11
CA LYS A 172 -12.65 -10.09 -39.89
C LYS A 172 -13.70 -9.38 -39.04
N THR A 173 -14.51 -10.10 -38.27
CA THR A 173 -15.50 -9.54 -37.33
C THR A 173 -14.86 -8.54 -36.37
N VAL A 174 -13.77 -8.90 -35.69
CA VAL A 174 -13.06 -7.98 -34.78
C VAL A 174 -12.47 -6.80 -35.55
N SER A 175 -11.89 -7.04 -36.73
CA SER A 175 -11.31 -5.97 -37.56
C SER A 175 -12.35 -4.96 -38.02
N THR A 176 -13.51 -5.43 -38.46
CA THR A 176 -14.64 -4.60 -38.89
C THR A 176 -15.16 -3.74 -37.75
N LEU A 177 -15.31 -4.31 -36.54
CA LEU A 177 -15.70 -3.54 -35.36
C LEU A 177 -14.79 -2.32 -35.15
N PHE A 178 -13.46 -2.50 -35.13
CA PHE A 178 -12.54 -1.38 -34.90
C PHE A 178 -12.52 -0.38 -36.06
N ALA A 179 -12.73 -0.85 -37.29
CA ALA A 179 -12.85 0.04 -38.45
C ALA A 179 -14.07 0.97 -38.35
N HIS A 180 -15.18 0.51 -37.78
CA HIS A 180 -16.38 1.33 -37.55
C HIS A 180 -16.28 2.16 -36.27
N ALA A 181 -15.73 1.59 -35.20
CA ALA A 181 -15.67 2.23 -33.88
C ALA A 181 -14.76 3.46 -33.84
N GLU A 182 -13.56 3.39 -34.42
CA GLU A 182 -12.55 4.44 -34.26
C GLU A 182 -12.99 5.81 -34.81
N PRO A 183 -13.57 5.93 -36.02
CA PRO A 183 -14.11 7.20 -36.51
C PRO A 183 -15.24 7.76 -35.65
N VAL A 184 -16.09 6.91 -35.07
CA VAL A 184 -17.17 7.35 -34.18
C VAL A 184 -16.60 7.86 -32.86
N LYS A 185 -15.63 7.15 -32.29
CA LYS A 185 -15.01 7.48 -31.01
C LYS A 185 -14.22 8.78 -31.06
N PHE A 186 -13.50 9.02 -32.16
CA PHE A 186 -12.48 10.06 -32.23
C PHE A 186 -12.67 11.10 -33.34
N ALA A 187 -13.36 10.77 -34.44
CA ALA A 187 -13.55 11.68 -35.59
C ALA A 187 -14.94 12.34 -35.66
N GLY A 188 -15.83 12.04 -34.71
CA GLY A 188 -17.18 12.62 -34.66
C GLY A 188 -18.13 12.08 -35.73
N LEU A 189 -17.83 10.91 -36.31
CA LEU A 189 -18.75 10.23 -37.22
C LEU A 189 -20.00 9.78 -36.45
N THR A 190 -21.18 10.05 -37.01
CA THR A 190 -22.44 9.48 -36.50
C THR A 190 -22.67 8.11 -37.12
N PRO A 191 -22.77 7.04 -36.33
CA PRO A 191 -23.03 5.71 -36.88
C PRO A 191 -24.48 5.51 -37.33
N ASP A 192 -24.67 4.61 -38.29
CA ASP A 192 -25.99 4.11 -38.69
C ASP A 192 -26.49 3.02 -37.74
N ALA A 193 -27.80 2.99 -37.50
CA ALA A 193 -28.43 2.05 -36.58
C ALA A 193 -28.36 0.59 -37.05
N ASN A 194 -28.44 0.34 -38.37
CA ASN A 194 -28.30 -1.02 -38.90
C ASN A 194 -26.85 -1.50 -38.73
N THR A 195 -25.87 -0.67 -39.06
CA THR A 195 -24.44 -1.00 -38.84
C THR A 195 -24.16 -1.29 -37.36
N MET A 196 -24.70 -0.50 -36.43
CA MET A 196 -24.57 -0.78 -35.00
C MET A 196 -25.17 -2.13 -34.61
N ALA A 197 -26.34 -2.48 -35.15
CA ALA A 197 -26.99 -3.76 -34.87
C ALA A 197 -26.21 -4.95 -35.45
N GLU A 198 -25.66 -4.79 -36.65
CA GLU A 198 -24.79 -5.77 -37.28
C GLU A 198 -23.51 -6.00 -36.47
N ASP A 199 -22.83 -4.94 -36.05
CA ASP A 199 -21.60 -5.04 -35.24
C ASP A 199 -21.89 -5.65 -33.87
N PHE A 200 -22.99 -5.28 -33.22
CA PHE A 200 -23.41 -5.88 -31.95
C PHE A 200 -23.64 -7.40 -32.09
N SER A 201 -24.43 -7.79 -33.09
CA SER A 201 -24.74 -9.19 -33.37
C SER A 201 -23.47 -10.00 -33.72
N ALA A 202 -22.58 -9.41 -34.52
CA ALA A 202 -21.34 -10.04 -34.94
C ALA A 202 -20.41 -10.29 -33.74
N ILE A 203 -20.29 -9.32 -32.83
CA ILE A 203 -19.47 -9.48 -31.61
C ILE A 203 -20.09 -10.47 -30.64
N ARG A 204 -21.42 -10.47 -30.47
CA ARG A 204 -22.11 -11.48 -29.66
C ARG A 204 -21.89 -12.89 -30.19
N SER A 205 -21.97 -13.05 -31.51
CA SER A 205 -21.72 -14.33 -32.19
C SER A 205 -20.26 -14.75 -32.03
N PHE A 206 -19.30 -13.83 -32.21
CA PHE A 206 -17.88 -14.08 -31.98
C PHE A 206 -17.60 -14.58 -30.57
N VAL A 207 -18.18 -13.96 -29.54
CA VAL A 207 -18.03 -14.41 -28.14
C VAL A 207 -18.58 -15.83 -27.97
N THR A 208 -19.79 -16.08 -28.47
CA THR A 208 -20.48 -17.36 -28.30
C THR A 208 -19.77 -18.50 -29.03
N GLU A 209 -19.32 -18.27 -30.27
CA GLU A 209 -18.64 -19.27 -31.10
C GLU A 209 -17.23 -19.61 -30.61
N THR A 210 -16.58 -18.68 -29.94
CA THR A 210 -15.20 -18.87 -29.43
C THR A 210 -15.17 -19.28 -27.96
N ALA A 211 -16.32 -19.27 -27.26
CA ALA A 211 -16.44 -19.74 -25.89
C ALA A 211 -15.93 -21.18 -25.77
N PRO A 212 -15.25 -21.53 -24.66
CA PRO A 212 -14.86 -22.92 -24.42
C PRO A 212 -16.12 -23.78 -24.34
N VAL A 213 -16.08 -24.97 -24.97
CA VAL A 213 -17.14 -25.97 -24.76
C VAL A 213 -17.15 -26.29 -23.28
N ALA A 214 -18.27 -26.01 -22.60
CA ALA A 214 -18.40 -26.27 -21.18
C ALA A 214 -18.21 -27.77 -20.94
N GLU A 215 -17.04 -28.17 -20.45
CA GLU A 215 -16.93 -29.43 -19.73
C GLU A 215 -17.78 -29.24 -18.48
N SER A 216 -18.95 -29.87 -18.48
CA SER A 216 -19.82 -29.98 -17.32
C SER A 216 -18.98 -30.55 -16.18
N GLY A 217 -18.48 -29.67 -15.32
CA GLY A 217 -17.69 -30.04 -14.16
C GLY A 217 -18.56 -30.84 -13.22
N GLU A 218 -18.44 -32.17 -13.27
CA GLU A 218 -18.70 -33.01 -12.13
C GLU A 218 -17.82 -32.51 -10.98
N VAL A 219 -18.47 -31.87 -10.01
CA VAL A 219 -17.89 -31.59 -8.71
C VAL A 219 -17.68 -32.93 -8.03
N LYS A 220 -16.43 -33.37 -7.92
CA LYS A 220 -16.03 -34.52 -7.11
C LYS A 220 -15.58 -34.06 -5.72
#